data_AF-A0A382RGQ6-F1
#
_entry.id   AF-A0A382RGQ6-F1
#
_cell.length_a   1.000
_cell.length_b   1.000
_cell.length_c   1.000
_cell.angle_alpha   90.00
_cell.angle_beta   90.00
_cell.angle_gamma   90.00
#
_symmetry.space_group_name_H-M   'P 1'
#
loop_
_entity.id
_entity.type
_entity.pdbx_description
1 polymer ?
#
loop_
_entity_poly.entity_id
_entity_poly.type
_entity_poly.pdbx_seq_one_letter_code
_entity_poly.pdbx_strand_id
1 'polypeptide(L)'
;MTLNLKNLLNPKVKISKMGEFQELRPIEGLELSAISADLYGDGRDDLTLFYFKEGANFAAVYTTSKVTSASINWNLKIKRHFVKALMVNTQNANTFTGIKGAQGLKEIALALSKSLTLKSSQNPKGVKEVVKITDL
;
A
#
# COMPACT_ATOMS: atom_id res chain seq x y z
N MET A 1 0.16 16.98 4.88
CA MET A 1 -0.17 16.37 3.57
C MET A 1 0.70 17.07 2.53
N THR A 2 1.62 16.36 1.89
CA THR A 2 2.46 16.92 0.81
C THR A 2 1.63 16.95 -0.47
N LEU A 3 1.36 18.14 -1.00
CA LEU A 3 0.59 18.31 -2.24
C LEU A 3 1.43 17.87 -3.46
N ASN A 4 0.93 16.92 -4.25
CA ASN A 4 1.54 16.54 -5.52
C ASN A 4 1.24 17.63 -6.58
N LEU A 5 2.19 18.54 -6.77
CA LEU A 5 2.08 19.69 -7.68
C LEU A 5 1.84 19.28 -9.14
N LYS A 6 2.38 18.14 -9.59
CA LYS A 6 2.13 17.64 -10.95
C LYS A 6 0.66 17.27 -11.14
N ASN A 7 0.05 16.66 -10.13
CA ASN A 7 -1.38 16.33 -10.14
C ASN A 7 -2.28 17.54 -9.94
N LEU A 8 -1.83 18.57 -9.22
CA LEU A 8 -2.57 19.83 -9.04
C LEU A 8 -2.64 20.64 -10.35
N LEU A 9 -1.59 20.59 -11.17
CA LEU A 9 -1.46 21.36 -12.41
C LEU A 9 -1.86 20.57 -13.68
N ASN A 10 -2.39 19.36 -13.53
CA ASN A 10 -2.77 18.53 -14.67
C ASN A 10 -4.02 19.12 -15.37
N PRO A 11 -3.94 19.52 -16.66
CA PRO A 11 -5.04 20.18 -17.37
C PRO A 11 -6.18 19.21 -17.74
N LYS A 12 -5.97 17.90 -17.59
CA LYS A 12 -7.04 16.91 -17.76
C LYS A 12 -8.02 17.04 -16.58
N VAL A 13 -9.23 17.51 -16.86
CA VAL A 13 -10.32 17.63 -15.90
C VAL A 13 -10.54 16.27 -15.22
N LYS A 14 -10.20 16.17 -13.92
CA LYS A 14 -10.65 15.04 -13.10
C LYS A 14 -12.17 15.14 -13.00
N ILE A 15 -12.87 14.10 -13.44
CA ILE A 15 -14.35 14.03 -13.42
C ILE A 15 -14.87 14.20 -11.99
N SER A 16 -14.12 13.72 -11.01
CA SER A 16 -14.44 13.82 -9.59
C SER A 16 -13.78 15.04 -8.95
N LYS A 17 -14.60 15.90 -8.34
CA LYS A 17 -14.13 17.10 -7.63
C LYS A 17 -13.81 16.75 -6.18
N MET A 18 -12.73 17.30 -5.62
CA MET A 18 -12.34 17.01 -4.22
C MET A 18 -13.48 17.29 -3.23
N GLY A 19 -14.29 18.33 -3.48
CA GLY A 19 -15.44 18.69 -2.64
C GLY A 19 -16.65 17.74 -2.74
N GLU A 20 -16.65 16.77 -3.66
CA GLU A 20 -17.66 15.72 -3.74
C GLU A 20 -17.36 14.54 -2.82
N PHE A 21 -16.14 14.48 -2.26
CA PHE A 21 -15.74 13.44 -1.32
C PHE A 21 -15.85 13.91 0.12
N GLN A 22 -16.23 13.00 1.01
CA GLN A 22 -16.21 13.24 2.45
C GLN A 22 -14.77 13.47 2.92
N GLU A 23 -14.55 14.53 3.69
CA GLU A 23 -13.29 14.68 4.45
C GLU A 23 -13.21 13.58 5.51
N LEU A 24 -12.25 12.67 5.34
CA LEU A 24 -11.99 11.62 6.31
C LEU A 24 -11.32 12.24 7.54
N ARG A 25 -11.88 11.95 8.72
CA ARG A 25 -11.23 12.32 9.99
C ARG A 25 -9.92 11.54 10.13
N PRO A 26 -8.88 12.16 10.71
CA PRO A 26 -7.65 11.45 11.00
C PRO A 26 -7.94 10.29 11.95
N ILE A 27 -7.36 9.13 11.65
CA ILE A 27 -7.36 7.96 12.52
C ILE A 27 -6.02 7.97 13.26
N GLU A 28 -6.06 7.96 14.59
CA GLU A 28 -4.84 7.92 15.40
C GLU A 28 -3.99 6.68 15.08
N GLY A 29 -2.69 6.88 14.92
CA GLY A 29 -1.74 5.81 14.60
C GLY A 29 -1.70 5.38 13.12
N LEU A 30 -2.58 5.92 12.26
CA LEU A 30 -2.57 5.70 10.81
C LEU A 30 -1.97 6.91 10.07
N GLU A 31 -0.97 6.63 9.25
CA GLU A 31 -0.43 7.56 8.25
C GLU A 31 -0.75 7.04 6.85
N LEU A 32 -1.07 7.94 5.92
CA LEU A 32 -1.46 7.59 4.56
C LEU A 32 -0.70 8.46 3.56
N SER A 33 -0.20 7.83 2.49
CA SER A 33 0.39 8.53 1.36
C SER A 33 -0.05 7.89 0.05
N ALA A 34 -0.34 8.71 -0.95
CA ALA A 34 -0.61 8.28 -2.31
C ALA A 34 0.36 8.98 -3.26
N ILE A 35 0.98 8.21 -4.15
CA ILE A 35 1.95 8.70 -5.13
C ILE A 35 1.73 8.01 -6.49
N SER A 36 2.31 8.59 -7.52
CA SER A 36 2.38 8.01 -8.86
C SER A 36 3.66 7.19 -9.03
N ALA A 37 3.51 5.89 -9.31
CA ALA A 37 4.50 5.06 -9.99
C ALA A 37 4.34 5.11 -11.53
N ASP A 38 3.39 5.90 -12.01
CA ASP A 38 3.12 6.16 -13.42
C ASP A 38 2.68 4.91 -14.20
N LEU A 39 1.93 4.03 -13.54
CA LEU A 39 1.32 2.83 -14.11
C LEU A 39 0.30 3.16 -15.21
N TYR A 40 -0.29 4.36 -15.18
CA TYR A 40 -1.19 4.88 -16.21
C TYR A 40 -0.49 5.70 -17.31
N GLY A 41 0.76 6.13 -17.10
CA GLY A 41 1.50 6.99 -18.04
C GLY A 41 1.02 8.44 -18.10
N ASP A 42 0.24 8.90 -17.12
CA ASP A 42 -0.30 10.25 -17.06
C ASP A 42 -0.03 10.97 -15.72
N GLY A 43 0.85 10.41 -14.88
CA GLY A 43 1.21 10.95 -13.57
C GLY A 43 0.14 10.80 -12.48
N ARG A 44 -0.96 10.08 -12.75
CA ARG A 44 -1.99 9.79 -11.76
C ARG A 44 -1.43 9.00 -10.59
N ASP A 45 -1.79 9.40 -9.36
CA ASP A 45 -1.47 8.61 -8.17
C ASP A 45 -2.13 7.22 -8.28
N ASP A 46 -1.30 6.19 -8.19
CA ASP A 46 -1.65 4.80 -8.49
C ASP A 46 -1.07 3.79 -7.50
N LEU A 47 -0.25 4.27 -6.56
CA LEU A 47 0.22 3.55 -5.38
C LEU A 47 -0.26 4.27 -4.13
N THR A 48 -0.79 3.51 -3.17
CA THR A 48 -1.17 4.01 -1.84
C THR A 48 -0.52 3.15 -0.78
N LEU A 49 0.06 3.81 0.23
CA LEU A 49 0.61 3.19 1.41
C LEU A 49 -0.17 3.66 2.63
N PHE A 50 -0.74 2.70 3.35
CA PHE A 50 -1.26 2.87 4.70
C PHE A 50 -0.19 2.36 5.66
N TYR A 51 0.28 3.21 6.57
CA TYR A 51 1.32 2.89 7.54
C TYR A 51 0.76 3.01 8.96
N PHE A 52 0.87 1.94 9.72
CA PHE A 52 0.43 1.86 11.10
C PHE A 52 1.66 1.89 11.99
N LYS A 53 1.91 3.03 12.64
CA LYS A 53 3.13 3.27 13.42
C LYS A 53 3.35 2.20 14.50
N GLU A 54 2.29 1.87 15.22
CA GLU A 54 2.29 0.86 16.28
C GLU A 54 1.95 -0.54 15.75
N GLY A 55 1.46 -0.63 14.51
CA GLY A 55 0.80 -1.80 13.95
C GLY A 55 -0.71 -1.74 14.16
N ALA A 56 -1.43 -2.51 13.35
CA ALA A 56 -2.88 -2.62 13.44
C ALA A 56 -3.29 -4.09 13.36
N ASN A 57 -4.24 -4.48 14.20
CA ASN A 57 -4.93 -5.76 14.03
C ASN A 57 -5.79 -5.69 12.76
N PHE A 58 -5.86 -6.79 12.01
CA PHE A 58 -6.65 -6.84 10.79
C PHE A 58 -7.46 -8.12 10.68
N ALA A 59 -8.60 -7.99 10.01
CA ALA A 59 -9.36 -9.09 9.46
C ALA A 59 -9.57 -8.80 7.97
N ALA A 60 -9.61 -9.84 7.15
CA ALA A 60 -9.79 -9.70 5.71
C ALA A 60 -10.76 -10.76 5.18
N VAL A 61 -11.62 -10.34 4.26
CA VAL A 61 -12.46 -11.22 3.45
C VAL A 61 -12.05 -11.06 1.99
N TYR A 62 -12.12 -12.14 1.23
CA TYR A 62 -11.71 -12.17 -0.17
C TYR A 62 -12.85 -12.62 -1.06
N THR A 63 -12.74 -12.35 -2.36
CA THR A 63 -13.70 -12.86 -3.36
C THR A 63 -13.77 -14.39 -3.34
N THR A 64 -14.94 -14.93 -3.67
CA THR A 64 -15.21 -16.37 -3.84
C THR A 64 -14.92 -16.87 -5.27
N SER A 65 -14.43 -16.00 -6.14
CA SER A 65 -14.04 -16.35 -7.51
C SER A 65 -12.99 -17.47 -7.54
N LYS A 66 -13.12 -18.39 -8.50
CA LYS A 66 -12.09 -19.41 -8.79
C LYS A 66 -10.82 -18.79 -9.38
N VAL A 67 -10.94 -17.63 -10.00
CA VAL A 67 -9.84 -16.85 -10.57
C VAL A 67 -9.50 -15.73 -9.61
N THR A 68 -8.33 -15.81 -8.98
CA THR A 68 -7.86 -14.85 -7.97
C THR A 68 -6.52 -14.23 -8.36
N SER A 69 -6.29 -13.00 -7.88
CA SER A 69 -5.00 -12.32 -8.00
C SER A 69 -3.93 -13.04 -7.18
N ALA A 70 -2.68 -12.99 -7.66
CA ALA A 70 -1.52 -13.43 -6.89
C ALA A 70 -1.44 -12.72 -5.52
N SER A 71 -1.94 -11.48 -5.41
CA SER A 71 -1.97 -10.71 -4.16
C SER A 71 -2.92 -11.32 -3.12
N ILE A 72 -4.08 -11.83 -3.55
CA ILE A 72 -5.02 -12.53 -2.66
C ILE A 72 -4.39 -13.84 -2.18
N ASN A 73 -3.78 -14.59 -3.10
CA ASN A 73 -3.14 -15.86 -2.78
C ASN A 73 -1.93 -15.68 -1.85
N TRP A 74 -1.24 -14.54 -1.92
CA TRP A 74 -0.21 -14.15 -0.97
C TRP A 74 -0.82 -13.83 0.40
N ASN A 75 -1.84 -12.98 0.46
CA ASN A 75 -2.43 -12.53 1.72
C ASN A 75 -3.11 -13.66 2.50
N LEU A 76 -3.71 -14.65 1.82
CA LEU A 76 -4.27 -15.85 2.44
C LEU A 76 -3.23 -16.71 3.20
N LYS A 77 -1.93 -16.55 2.90
CA LYS A 77 -0.85 -17.27 3.58
C LYS A 77 -0.39 -16.58 4.87
N ILE A 78 -0.82 -15.34 5.12
CA ILE A 78 -0.46 -14.60 6.32
C ILE A 78 -1.15 -15.25 7.53
N LYS A 79 -0.36 -15.67 8.52
CA LYS A 79 -0.87 -16.35 9.74
C LYS A 79 -1.06 -15.41 10.93
N ARG A 80 -0.45 -14.23 10.90
CA ARG A 80 -0.56 -13.23 11.98
C ARG A 80 -1.82 -12.40 11.78
N HIS A 81 -2.35 -11.88 12.88
CA HIS A 81 -3.55 -11.03 12.87
C HIS A 81 -3.22 -9.54 12.99
N PHE A 82 -1.97 -9.14 12.75
CA PHE A 82 -1.54 -7.74 12.75
C PHE A 82 -0.63 -7.40 11.56
N VAL A 83 -0.63 -6.14 11.15
CA VAL A 83 0.20 -5.58 10.07
C VAL A 83 0.78 -4.22 10.46
N LYS A 84 1.95 -3.88 9.90
CA LYS A 84 2.54 -2.53 10.01
C LYS A 84 2.21 -1.64 8.82
N ALA A 85 1.85 -2.23 7.68
CA ALA A 85 1.51 -1.48 6.49
C ALA A 85 0.59 -2.27 5.57
N LEU A 86 -0.22 -1.55 4.80
CA LEU A 86 -0.97 -2.05 3.66
C LEU A 86 -0.56 -1.23 2.44
N MET A 87 -0.02 -1.89 1.42
CA MET A 87 0.34 -1.27 0.14
C MET A 87 -0.66 -1.71 -0.92
N VAL A 88 -1.20 -0.74 -1.64
CA VAL A 88 -2.21 -0.96 -2.68
C VAL A 88 -1.71 -0.30 -3.97
N ASN A 89 -1.77 -1.05 -5.07
CA ASN A 89 -1.58 -0.49 -6.40
C ASN A 89 -2.90 -0.52 -7.17
N THR A 90 -2.99 0.33 -8.19
CA THR A 90 -4.10 0.32 -9.16
C THR A 90 -3.56 -0.04 -10.57
N GLN A 91 -4.43 -0.01 -11.58
CA GLN A 91 -4.18 -0.36 -12.99
C GLN A 91 -3.85 -1.83 -13.29
N ASN A 92 -3.02 -2.48 -12.48
CA ASN A 92 -2.63 -3.88 -12.66
C ASN A 92 -3.09 -4.74 -11.49
N ALA A 93 -4.03 -5.66 -11.75
CA ALA A 93 -4.58 -6.55 -10.73
C ALA A 93 -3.65 -7.71 -10.34
N ASN A 94 -2.53 -7.92 -11.04
CA ASN A 94 -1.63 -9.06 -10.85
C ASN A 94 -2.35 -10.42 -10.86
N THR A 95 -3.28 -10.61 -11.81
CA THR A 95 -4.08 -11.83 -11.99
C THR A 95 -3.63 -12.55 -13.27
N PHE A 96 -3.61 -13.88 -13.26
CA PHE A 96 -3.04 -14.72 -14.36
C PHE A 96 -1.56 -14.46 -14.68
N THR A 97 -0.79 -13.98 -13.71
CA THR A 97 0.64 -13.63 -13.87
C THR A 97 1.61 -14.75 -13.46
N GLY A 98 1.08 -15.88 -12.96
CA GLY A 98 1.85 -17.07 -12.59
C GLY A 98 2.97 -16.80 -11.59
N ILE A 99 4.09 -17.53 -11.74
CA ILE A 99 5.24 -17.46 -10.83
C ILE A 99 5.86 -16.05 -10.81
N LYS A 100 5.91 -15.37 -11.96
CA LYS A 100 6.47 -14.01 -12.05
C LYS A 100 5.66 -13.01 -11.20
N GLY A 101 4.33 -13.11 -11.22
CA GLY A 101 3.48 -12.27 -10.38
C GLY A 101 3.69 -12.48 -8.89
N ALA A 102 3.89 -13.73 -8.46
CA ALA A 102 4.20 -14.07 -7.07
C ALA A 102 5.60 -13.57 -6.65
N GLN A 103 6.59 -13.68 -7.55
CA GLN A 103 7.94 -13.18 -7.32
C GLN A 103 7.98 -11.65 -7.19
N GLY A 104 7.25 -10.94 -8.06
CA GLY A 104 7.12 -9.47 -7.97
C GLY A 104 6.52 -9.02 -6.63
N LEU A 105 5.53 -9.73 -6.10
CA LEU A 105 4.99 -9.43 -4.76
C LEU A 105 6.04 -9.60 -3.66
N LYS A 106 6.87 -10.65 -3.74
CA LYS A 106 7.96 -10.87 -2.79
C LYS A 106 8.99 -9.73 -2.84
N GLU A 107 9.32 -9.26 -4.03
CA GLU A 107 10.26 -8.15 -4.24
C GLU A 107 9.71 -6.84 -3.68
N ILE A 108 8.44 -6.52 -3.96
CA ILE A 108 7.76 -5.34 -3.41
C ILE A 108 7.71 -5.42 -1.88
N ALA A 109 7.32 -6.56 -1.31
CA ALA A 109 7.25 -6.75 0.13
C ALA A 109 8.63 -6.55 0.79
N LEU A 110 9.70 -7.13 0.20
CA LEU A 110 11.07 -7.00 0.70
C LEU A 110 11.58 -5.55 0.63
N ALA A 111 11.31 -4.85 -0.47
CA ALA A 111 11.69 -3.45 -0.63
C ALA A 111 10.96 -2.58 0.41
N LEU A 112 9.65 -2.77 0.54
CA LEU A 112 8.82 -2.04 1.49
C LEU A 112 9.26 -2.28 2.94
N SER A 113 9.52 -3.53 3.32
CA SER A 113 9.91 -3.88 4.69
C SER A 113 11.25 -3.23 5.08
N LYS A 114 12.21 -3.19 4.14
CA LYS A 114 13.49 -2.49 4.31
C LYS A 114 13.29 -0.99 4.47
N SER A 115 12.54 -0.36 3.57
CA SER A 115 12.26 1.07 3.62
C SER A 115 11.55 1.49 4.91
N LEU A 116 10.57 0.71 5.36
CA LEU A 116 9.87 0.98 6.62
C LEU A 116 10.76 0.78 7.85
N THR A 117 11.66 -0.21 7.83
CA THR A 117 12.65 -0.41 8.90
C THR A 117 13.64 0.76 8.98
N LEU A 118 14.11 1.26 7.83
CA LEU A 118 14.98 2.44 7.79
C LEU A 118 14.23 3.70 8.25
N LYS A 119 12.96 3.84 7.86
CA LYS A 119 12.15 4.97 8.29
C LYS A 119 11.87 4.94 9.79
N SER A 120 11.60 3.76 10.36
CA SER A 120 11.36 3.59 11.79
C SER A 120 12.63 3.85 12.60
N SER A 121 13.80 3.40 12.14
CA SER A 121 15.07 3.61 12.86
C SER A 121 15.49 5.08 12.96
N GLN A 122 15.03 5.94 12.05
CA GLN A 122 15.25 7.39 12.07
C GLN A 122 14.38 8.13 13.09
N ASN A 123 13.45 7.46 13.78
CA ASN A 123 12.63 8.08 14.80
C ASN A 123 13.49 8.50 16.01
N PRO A 124 13.38 9.72 16.55
CA PRO A 124 14.18 10.20 17.68
C PRO A 124 14.13 9.31 18.94
N LYS A 125 13.03 8.57 19.14
CA LYS A 125 12.88 7.63 20.25
C LYS A 125 13.65 6.31 20.06
N GLY A 126 14.18 6.08 18.86
CA GLY A 126 14.75 4.80 18.43
C GLY A 126 13.67 3.72 18.28
N VAL A 127 13.93 2.72 17.44
CA VAL A 127 13.06 1.57 17.26
C VAL A 127 13.92 0.31 17.25
N LYS A 128 13.57 -0.68 18.06
CA LYS A 128 14.24 -2.01 18.11
C LYS A 128 13.58 -3.03 17.19
N GLU A 129 12.39 -2.73 16.69
CA GLU A 129 11.59 -3.60 15.84
C GLU A 129 12.00 -3.46 14.36
N VAL A 130 12.22 -4.60 13.71
CA VAL A 130 12.43 -4.68 12.26
C VAL A 130 11.10 -5.01 11.60
N VAL A 131 10.73 -4.25 10.57
CA VAL A 131 9.56 -4.59 9.75
C VAL A 131 9.97 -5.72 8.82
N LYS A 132 9.26 -6.84 8.93
CA LYS A 132 9.52 -8.05 8.15
C LYS A 132 8.31 -8.37 7.25
N ILE A 133 8.57 -9.07 6.15
CA ILE A 133 7.60 -9.26 5.06
C ILE A 133 6.37 -10.09 5.45
N THR A 134 6.61 -11.12 6.26
CA THR A 134 5.65 -12.10 6.76
C THR A 134 6.46 -12.90 7.77
N ASP A 135 6.33 -12.62 9.05
CA ASP A 135 7.10 -13.39 10.04
C ASP A 135 6.50 -14.77 10.22
N LEU A 136 7.21 -15.75 9.67
CA LEU A 136 7.33 -17.07 10.29
C LEU A 136 7.94 -16.90 11.70
#